data_AF-A0A348TPR9-F1
#
_entry.id   AF-A0A348TPR9-F1
#
_cell.length_a   1.000
_cell.length_b   1.000
_cell.length_c   1.000
_cell.angle_alpha   90.00
_cell.angle_beta   90.00
_cell.angle_gamma   90.00
#
_symmetry.space_group_name_H-M   'P 1'
#
loop_
_entity.id
_entity.type
_entity.pdbx_description
1 polymer ?
#
loop_
_entity_poly.entity_id
_entity_poly.type
_entity_poly.pdbx_seq_one_letter_code
_entity_poly.pdbx_strand_id
1 'polypeptide(L)'
;STWCDSPTDNFYSNVPGDNFFYSDAHSPGSASGTATANTVQYALDNFAWQQANKPVIPNVNYKFKMKLANWSGGAPPVFKLLINGEELDIYQVGNSATKTKTFTATDKCIWYNVEAIWNSGSSTSATLTVAEVGRTDMGHEFAMDDISFGTDGIQTDTITVKVTNCNTVTATATPNTVCTGGTVNLSATANRGGYIIKWTPATDLTNANTATPTAKPMTPGAVTYSAEARFPKTKLFANSNFELGNTDVTSTLTFNSSPGSIMNGQYSITNGETKVYHPARNTGVTDHTSNTSTGNYMIAIVDVGAERTLLSKTISVVKDSSYSVSLWALSLNLSKNDQWSFAPVNVQIKVGGTVVKSVSDIPFNSNTWVNLDYAWTATATGSVTVAIVSPAATGGQSGASVIGLDDVNIYQLGFSKTSSVTVNVTSCCNKPASVNITNSTQPIDLCQGGNTTLTGNYVDGGKTIANGGMFYVWYKQGSAPSSTASYTAISGTGTV
;
A
#
# COMPACT_ATOMS: atom_id res chain seq x y z
N SER A 1 38.88 -51.81 -35.70
CA SER A 1 37.76 -52.74 -35.48
C SER A 1 36.52 -52.23 -36.19
N THR A 2 35.76 -53.13 -36.81
CA THR A 2 34.51 -52.81 -37.54
C THR A 2 33.32 -52.55 -36.61
N TRP A 3 33.48 -52.86 -35.33
CA TRP A 3 32.47 -52.78 -34.28
C TRP A 3 32.80 -51.67 -33.27
N CYS A 4 31.87 -51.30 -32.40
CA CYS A 4 32.22 -50.58 -31.18
C CYS A 4 33.03 -51.53 -30.28
N ASP A 5 34.34 -51.31 -30.15
CA ASP A 5 35.17 -52.06 -29.19
C ASP A 5 34.89 -51.54 -27.77
N SER A 6 34.46 -52.43 -26.87
CA SER A 6 34.59 -52.19 -25.43
C SER A 6 36.05 -52.53 -25.04
N PRO A 7 36.80 -51.78 -24.20
CA PRO A 7 36.40 -50.74 -23.25
C PRO A 7 37.40 -49.55 -23.16
N THR A 8 37.20 -48.45 -23.89
CA THR A 8 37.76 -47.12 -23.51
C THR A 8 36.94 -45.94 -24.03
N ASP A 9 36.02 -46.16 -24.97
CA ASP A 9 35.16 -45.09 -25.50
C ASP A 9 33.88 -44.96 -24.67
N ASN A 10 33.93 -44.27 -23.54
CA ASN A 10 32.77 -43.69 -22.82
C ASN A 10 31.46 -44.52 -22.76
N PHE A 11 31.57 -45.86 -22.64
CA PHE A 11 30.44 -46.79 -22.68
C PHE A 11 29.80 -47.10 -21.32
N TYR A 12 30.03 -46.25 -20.33
CA TYR A 12 29.26 -46.31 -19.09
C TYR A 12 28.19 -45.20 -19.14
N SER A 13 26.93 -45.61 -19.26
CA SER A 13 25.94 -44.98 -18.37
C SER A 13 26.57 -45.05 -16.97
N ASN A 14 26.50 -43.98 -16.17
CA ASN A 14 27.17 -43.93 -14.86
C ASN A 14 26.63 -44.96 -13.83
N VAL A 15 26.01 -46.04 -14.29
CA VAL A 15 25.43 -47.14 -13.52
C VAL A 15 26.15 -48.44 -13.93
N PRO A 16 27.10 -48.94 -13.12
CA PRO A 16 27.66 -50.27 -13.31
C PRO A 16 26.55 -51.33 -13.31
N GLY A 17 26.40 -52.10 -14.39
CA GLY A 17 25.43 -53.21 -14.51
C GLY A 17 24.24 -52.98 -15.46
N ASP A 18 24.27 -51.93 -16.29
CA ASP A 18 23.25 -51.71 -17.31
C ASP A 18 23.34 -52.75 -18.45
N ASN A 19 22.20 -53.34 -18.83
CA ASN A 19 22.10 -54.32 -19.90
C ASN A 19 21.38 -53.69 -21.09
N PHE A 20 22.04 -53.58 -22.25
CA PHE A 20 21.41 -53.09 -23.47
C PHE A 20 21.07 -54.23 -24.43
N PHE A 21 20.06 -54.01 -25.28
CA PHE A 21 19.76 -54.91 -26.39
C PHE A 21 20.72 -54.63 -27.54
N TYR A 22 21.34 -55.68 -28.09
CA TYR A 22 22.18 -55.62 -29.29
C TYR A 22 21.70 -56.67 -30.29
N SER A 23 21.65 -56.30 -31.57
CA SER A 23 21.39 -57.22 -32.66
C SER A 23 22.32 -56.95 -33.82
N ASP A 24 22.86 -58.03 -34.37
CA ASP A 24 23.30 -58.05 -35.76
C ASP A 24 22.06 -58.09 -36.64
N ALA A 25 21.85 -57.05 -37.44
CA ALA A 25 20.80 -57.01 -38.45
C ALA A 25 21.29 -57.79 -39.67
N HIS A 26 21.28 -59.12 -39.60
CA HIS A 26 21.69 -60.01 -40.68
C HIS A 26 20.99 -59.62 -42.00
N SER A 27 21.76 -59.21 -43.02
CA SER A 27 21.27 -58.94 -44.37
C SER A 27 20.59 -60.21 -44.92
N PRO A 28 19.48 -60.14 -45.67
CA PRO A 28 18.82 -61.31 -46.20
C PRO A 28 19.62 -61.93 -47.35
N GLY A 29 20.70 -62.64 -47.04
CA GLY A 29 21.12 -63.77 -47.84
C GLY A 29 20.19 -64.94 -47.54
N SER A 30 19.17 -65.17 -48.38
CA SER A 30 18.37 -66.41 -48.49
C SER A 30 17.00 -66.58 -47.79
N ALA A 31 16.24 -65.52 -47.47
CA ALA A 31 14.80 -65.67 -47.16
C ALA A 31 13.91 -64.99 -48.21
N SER A 32 13.25 -65.79 -49.03
CA SER A 32 12.22 -65.39 -49.99
C SER A 32 11.00 -64.83 -49.26
N GLY A 33 10.85 -63.51 -49.26
CA GLY A 33 9.63 -62.84 -48.82
C GLY A 33 9.51 -61.50 -49.54
N THR A 34 8.39 -61.26 -50.21
CA THR A 34 8.10 -60.10 -51.06
C THR A 34 7.94 -58.77 -50.30
N ALA A 35 8.48 -58.64 -49.09
CA ALA A 35 8.30 -57.44 -48.28
C ALA A 35 9.36 -56.39 -48.63
N THR A 36 8.92 -55.24 -49.14
CA THR A 36 9.78 -54.07 -49.36
C THR A 36 10.21 -53.50 -48.01
N ALA A 37 11.52 -53.42 -47.78
CA ALA A 37 12.13 -52.71 -46.65
C ALA A 37 11.55 -51.29 -46.53
N ASN A 38 11.59 -50.70 -45.32
CA ASN A 38 11.00 -49.40 -45.00
C ASN A 38 9.46 -49.29 -45.08
N THR A 39 8.70 -50.39 -44.99
CA THR A 39 7.22 -50.36 -44.88
C THR A 39 6.73 -50.66 -43.47
N VAL A 40 5.50 -50.23 -43.15
CA VAL A 40 4.80 -50.57 -41.88
C VAL A 40 4.64 -52.08 -41.74
N GLN A 41 4.22 -52.77 -42.81
CA GLN A 41 4.06 -54.22 -42.79
C GLN A 41 5.39 -54.94 -42.52
N TYR A 42 6.48 -54.50 -43.17
CA TYR A 42 7.81 -55.04 -42.91
C TYR A 42 8.22 -54.86 -41.43
N ALA A 43 7.95 -53.67 -40.86
CA ALA A 43 8.25 -53.38 -39.46
C ALA A 43 7.44 -54.25 -38.48
N LEU A 44 6.19 -54.59 -38.81
CA LEU A 44 5.35 -55.47 -38.01
C LEU A 44 5.77 -56.95 -38.10
N ASP A 45 6.31 -57.35 -39.26
CA ASP A 45 6.76 -58.73 -39.49
C ASP A 45 8.20 -58.96 -38.99
N ASN A 46 9.03 -57.89 -38.89
CA ASN A 46 10.47 -57.96 -38.63
C ASN A 46 10.92 -56.95 -37.56
N PHE A 47 10.22 -56.89 -36.42
CA PHE A 47 10.58 -55.97 -35.34
C PHE A 47 11.81 -56.41 -34.55
N ALA A 48 12.56 -55.43 -34.04
CA ALA A 48 13.68 -55.65 -33.12
C ALA A 48 13.19 -55.86 -31.68
N TRP A 49 12.16 -55.11 -31.28
CA TRP A 49 11.56 -55.21 -29.96
C TRP A 49 10.06 -54.93 -30.05
N GLN A 50 9.27 -55.72 -29.31
CA GLN A 50 7.84 -55.49 -29.18
C GLN A 50 7.36 -55.76 -27.76
N GLN A 51 6.42 -54.94 -27.30
CA GLN A 51 5.72 -55.17 -26.05
C GLN A 51 4.22 -54.96 -26.23
N ALA A 52 3.47 -56.06 -26.15
CA ALA A 52 2.03 -56.07 -26.35
C ALA A 52 1.25 -55.79 -25.05
N ASN A 53 -0.02 -55.40 -25.22
CA ASN A 53 -1.04 -55.31 -24.17
C ASN A 53 -0.68 -54.37 -23.00
N LYS A 54 0.01 -53.26 -23.27
CA LYS A 54 0.25 -52.23 -22.24
C LYS A 54 -1.03 -51.48 -21.92
N PRO A 55 -1.52 -51.51 -20.67
CA PRO A 55 -2.71 -50.75 -20.31
C PRO A 55 -2.49 -49.26 -20.54
N VAL A 56 -3.45 -48.61 -21.22
CA VAL A 56 -3.46 -47.17 -21.43
C VAL A 56 -4.87 -46.63 -21.16
N ILE A 57 -4.93 -45.35 -20.79
CA ILE A 57 -6.17 -44.62 -20.61
C ILE A 57 -6.55 -44.03 -21.98
N PRO A 58 -7.79 -44.20 -22.45
CA PRO A 58 -8.26 -43.59 -23.69
C PRO A 58 -8.11 -42.06 -23.71
N ASN A 59 -7.83 -41.50 -24.89
CA ASN A 59 -7.69 -40.08 -25.22
C ASN A 59 -6.57 -39.36 -24.44
N VAL A 60 -5.49 -40.06 -24.14
CA VAL A 60 -4.32 -39.53 -23.44
C VAL A 60 -3.10 -39.56 -24.35
N ASN A 61 -2.30 -38.49 -24.34
CA ASN A 61 -1.00 -38.47 -25.00
C ASN A 61 0.03 -39.21 -24.14
N TYR A 62 0.65 -40.22 -24.72
CA TYR A 62 1.78 -40.95 -24.17
C TYR A 62 3.06 -40.55 -24.91
N LYS A 63 4.16 -40.48 -24.18
CA LYS A 63 5.51 -40.34 -24.73
C LYS A 63 6.19 -41.68 -24.72
N PHE A 64 6.69 -42.08 -25.88
CA PHE A 64 7.63 -43.18 -26.03
C PHE A 64 9.03 -42.59 -26.12
N LYS A 65 9.98 -43.14 -25.36
CA LYS A 65 11.39 -42.76 -25.42
C LYS A 65 12.25 -44.02 -25.51
N MET A 66 13.35 -43.93 -26.24
CA MET A 66 14.41 -44.94 -26.23
C MET A 66 15.76 -44.28 -26.50
N LYS A 67 16.83 -44.94 -26.08
CA LYS A 67 18.17 -44.69 -26.57
C LYS A 67 18.48 -45.66 -27.70
N LEU A 68 19.10 -45.14 -28.76
CA LEU A 68 19.49 -45.91 -29.94
C LEU A 68 20.91 -45.54 -30.37
N ALA A 69 21.72 -46.52 -30.74
CA ALA A 69 23.07 -46.30 -31.27
C ALA A 69 23.32 -47.15 -32.53
N ASN A 70 24.09 -46.58 -33.47
CA ASN A 70 24.73 -47.35 -34.54
C ASN A 70 25.95 -48.07 -33.96
N TRP A 71 25.96 -49.40 -34.06
CA TRP A 71 26.94 -50.26 -33.40
C TRP A 71 28.06 -50.75 -34.33
N SER A 72 28.02 -50.38 -35.61
CA SER A 72 29.07 -50.74 -36.56
C SER A 72 29.57 -49.52 -37.35
N GLY A 73 30.67 -49.74 -38.09
CA GLY A 73 31.14 -48.80 -39.11
C GLY A 73 30.50 -48.99 -40.47
N GLY A 74 29.44 -49.79 -40.57
CA GLY A 74 28.69 -50.05 -41.79
C GLY A 74 27.59 -49.01 -42.04
N ALA A 75 26.55 -49.42 -42.76
CA ALA A 75 25.42 -48.56 -43.09
C ALA A 75 24.58 -48.21 -41.83
N PRO A 76 24.26 -46.93 -41.57
CA PRO A 76 23.44 -46.52 -40.43
C PRO A 76 22.12 -47.32 -40.33
N PRO A 77 21.75 -47.84 -39.16
CA PRO A 77 20.49 -48.52 -39.00
C PRO A 77 19.34 -47.51 -39.00
N VAL A 78 18.21 -47.90 -39.61
CA VAL A 78 17.04 -47.02 -39.80
C VAL A 78 15.86 -47.62 -39.05
N PHE A 79 15.23 -46.84 -38.18
CA PHE A 79 14.18 -47.33 -37.28
C PHE A 79 12.82 -46.74 -37.54
N LYS A 80 11.79 -47.58 -37.44
CA LYS A 80 10.39 -47.18 -37.27
C LYS A 80 9.90 -47.53 -35.88
N LEU A 81 9.03 -46.68 -35.36
CA LEU A 81 8.29 -46.90 -34.12
C LEU A 81 6.81 -46.96 -34.47
N LEU A 82 6.15 -48.02 -34.01
CA LEU A 82 4.73 -48.22 -34.20
C LEU A 82 4.05 -48.47 -32.88
N ILE A 83 2.85 -47.92 -32.70
CA ILE A 83 1.97 -48.27 -31.59
C ILE A 83 0.62 -48.72 -32.15
N ASN A 84 0.18 -49.92 -31.76
CA ASN A 84 -1.03 -50.55 -32.30
C ASN A 84 -1.03 -50.67 -33.84
N GLY A 85 0.15 -50.84 -34.43
CA GLY A 85 0.33 -50.91 -35.89
C GLY A 85 0.33 -49.55 -36.60
N GLU A 86 0.10 -48.45 -35.89
CA GLU A 86 0.21 -47.09 -36.43
C GLU A 86 1.65 -46.59 -36.35
N GLU A 87 2.17 -46.06 -37.46
CA GLU A 87 3.52 -45.50 -37.52
C GLU A 87 3.59 -44.08 -36.96
N LEU A 88 4.51 -43.88 -36.00
CA LEU A 88 4.65 -42.62 -35.31
C LEU A 88 5.66 -41.68 -35.96
N ASP A 89 5.48 -40.40 -35.70
CA ASP A 89 6.50 -39.40 -35.94
C ASP A 89 7.57 -39.48 -34.84
N ILE A 90 8.82 -39.66 -35.26
CA ILE A 90 9.98 -39.87 -34.40
C ILE A 90 10.91 -38.66 -34.50
N TYR A 91 11.49 -38.24 -33.38
CA TYR A 91 12.47 -37.14 -33.33
C TYR A 91 13.54 -37.36 -32.27
N GLN A 92 14.69 -36.68 -32.43
CA GLN A 92 15.74 -36.65 -31.42
C GLN A 92 15.40 -35.63 -30.32
N VAL A 93 15.58 -36.00 -29.05
CA VAL A 93 15.44 -35.09 -27.91
C VAL A 93 16.43 -33.92 -28.06
N GLY A 94 15.92 -32.69 -27.96
CA GLY A 94 16.70 -31.47 -28.22
C GLY A 94 16.61 -30.95 -29.65
N ASN A 95 16.02 -31.71 -30.58
CA ASN A 95 15.70 -31.27 -31.94
C ASN A 95 14.28 -31.69 -32.36
N SER A 96 13.27 -31.18 -31.63
CA SER A 96 11.87 -31.53 -31.86
C SER A 96 11.23 -30.89 -33.11
N ALA A 97 11.97 -30.04 -33.84
CA ALA A 97 11.50 -29.36 -35.05
C ALA A 97 11.48 -30.28 -36.28
N THR A 98 12.33 -31.32 -36.30
CA THR A 98 12.37 -32.32 -37.38
C THR A 98 11.74 -33.61 -36.89
N LYS A 99 10.56 -33.93 -37.42
CA LYS A 99 9.84 -35.17 -37.14
C LYS A 99 9.75 -36.01 -38.40
N THR A 100 10.13 -37.27 -38.31
CA THR A 100 10.17 -38.18 -39.47
C THR A 100 9.57 -39.53 -39.10
N LYS A 101 9.03 -40.23 -40.09
CA LYS A 101 8.50 -41.59 -39.93
C LYS A 101 9.58 -42.65 -39.71
N THR A 102 10.82 -42.29 -40.00
CA THR A 102 12.01 -43.10 -39.74
C THR A 102 13.06 -42.30 -39.00
N PHE A 103 13.83 -42.94 -38.13
CA PHE A 103 14.99 -42.34 -37.49
C PHE A 103 16.26 -43.09 -37.87
N THR A 104 17.27 -42.39 -38.37
CA THR A 104 18.55 -42.98 -38.76
C THR A 104 19.60 -42.61 -37.73
N ALA A 105 20.20 -43.62 -37.08
CA ALA A 105 21.33 -43.41 -36.19
C ALA A 105 22.62 -43.30 -37.02
N THR A 106 22.98 -42.10 -37.47
CA THR A 106 24.09 -41.90 -38.42
C THR A 106 25.47 -42.11 -37.81
N ASP A 107 25.69 -41.61 -36.60
CA ASP A 107 27.02 -41.55 -35.99
C ASP A 107 27.32 -42.85 -35.26
N LYS A 108 28.44 -43.47 -35.64
CA LYS A 108 28.95 -44.71 -35.04
C LYS A 108 29.22 -44.52 -33.55
N CYS A 109 28.73 -45.46 -32.74
CA CYS A 109 28.91 -45.55 -31.28
C CYS A 109 28.39 -44.32 -30.49
N ILE A 110 27.49 -43.52 -31.07
CA ILE A 110 26.82 -42.41 -30.39
C ILE A 110 25.40 -42.82 -30.02
N TRP A 111 25.02 -42.57 -28.76
CA TRP A 111 23.67 -42.77 -28.27
C TRP A 111 22.77 -41.57 -28.59
N TYR A 112 21.75 -41.83 -29.40
CA TYR A 112 20.66 -40.90 -29.69
C TYR A 112 19.53 -41.11 -28.70
N ASN A 113 19.05 -40.02 -28.08
CA ASN A 113 17.80 -40.04 -27.33
C ASN A 113 16.65 -39.76 -28.30
N VAL A 114 15.81 -40.76 -28.52
CA VAL A 114 14.73 -40.74 -29.50
C VAL A 114 13.39 -40.71 -28.78
N GLU A 115 12.48 -39.85 -29.24
CA GLU A 115 11.16 -39.66 -28.67
C GLU A 115 10.07 -39.67 -29.75
N ALA A 116 8.89 -40.15 -29.37
CA ALA A 116 7.65 -40.01 -30.13
C ALA A 116 6.47 -39.78 -29.20
N ILE A 117 5.43 -39.14 -29.73
CA ILE A 117 4.18 -38.89 -29.00
C ILE A 117 3.06 -39.67 -29.70
N TRP A 118 2.29 -40.42 -28.92
CA TRP A 118 1.12 -41.16 -29.38
C TRP A 118 -0.11 -40.81 -28.55
N ASN A 119 -1.22 -40.47 -29.21
CA ASN A 119 -2.50 -40.33 -28.53
C ASN A 119 -3.21 -41.67 -28.52
N SER A 120 -3.66 -42.13 -27.35
CA SER A 120 -4.31 -43.44 -27.23
C SER A 120 -5.68 -43.52 -27.92
N GLY A 121 -6.29 -42.40 -28.31
CA GLY A 121 -7.62 -42.38 -28.93
C GLY A 121 -8.62 -43.21 -28.10
N SER A 122 -9.39 -44.09 -28.73
CA SER A 122 -10.28 -45.01 -28.01
C SER A 122 -9.59 -46.26 -27.45
N SER A 123 -8.28 -46.45 -27.66
CA SER A 123 -7.56 -47.65 -27.22
C SER A 123 -7.41 -47.69 -25.69
N THR A 124 -7.64 -48.88 -25.12
CA THR A 124 -7.38 -49.20 -23.70
C THR A 124 -6.09 -49.98 -23.49
N SER A 125 -5.46 -50.42 -24.58
CA SER A 125 -4.16 -51.08 -24.59
C SER A 125 -3.30 -50.60 -25.75
N ALA A 126 -1.98 -50.61 -25.55
CA ALA A 126 -0.97 -50.29 -26.54
C ALA A 126 -0.03 -51.47 -26.78
N THR A 127 0.23 -51.78 -28.04
CA THR A 127 1.32 -52.67 -28.48
C THR A 127 2.41 -51.83 -29.08
N LEU A 128 3.54 -51.72 -28.38
CA LEU A 128 4.69 -50.91 -28.76
C LEU A 128 5.63 -51.75 -29.62
N THR A 129 6.00 -51.28 -30.80
CA THR A 129 6.87 -52.00 -31.75
C THR A 129 7.98 -51.09 -32.23
N VAL A 130 9.23 -51.53 -32.05
CA VAL A 130 10.42 -50.88 -32.62
C VAL A 130 11.04 -51.81 -33.63
N ALA A 131 11.20 -51.35 -34.86
CA ALA A 131 11.73 -52.15 -35.96
C ALA A 131 12.87 -51.43 -36.66
N GLU A 132 13.94 -52.16 -36.94
CA GLU A 132 14.98 -51.76 -37.89
C GLU A 132 14.50 -52.12 -39.29
N VAL A 133 14.56 -51.17 -40.23
CA VAL A 133 13.90 -51.26 -41.54
C VAL A 133 14.79 -50.87 -42.72
N GLY A 134 16.03 -50.48 -42.47
CA GLY A 134 16.97 -49.90 -43.43
C GLY A 134 17.72 -50.89 -44.31
N ARG A 135 17.42 -52.20 -44.20
CA ARG A 135 18.20 -53.36 -44.71
C ARG A 135 18.37 -53.50 -46.22
N THR A 136 18.82 -52.45 -46.90
CA THR A 136 19.16 -52.48 -48.32
C THR A 136 20.62 -52.87 -48.60
N ASP A 137 21.46 -52.89 -47.57
CA ASP A 137 22.90 -53.17 -47.63
C ASP A 137 23.42 -53.91 -46.36
N MET A 138 24.74 -54.12 -46.26
CA MET A 138 25.38 -54.78 -45.10
C MET A 138 25.74 -53.77 -44.03
N GLY A 139 25.63 -54.16 -42.75
CA GLY A 139 26.21 -53.40 -41.63
C GLY A 139 25.24 -52.53 -40.83
N HIS A 140 23.97 -52.91 -40.68
CA HIS A 140 22.96 -52.16 -39.90
C HIS A 140 22.91 -52.53 -38.42
N GLU A 141 24.05 -52.82 -37.80
CA GLU A 141 24.06 -53.28 -36.42
C GLU A 141 23.81 -52.14 -35.44
N PHE A 142 23.05 -52.44 -34.39
CA PHE A 142 22.53 -51.41 -33.50
C PHE A 142 22.49 -51.87 -32.05
N ALA A 143 22.45 -50.89 -31.15
CA ALA A 143 22.12 -51.10 -29.75
C ALA A 143 20.94 -50.21 -29.33
N MET A 144 20.09 -50.73 -28.45
CA MET A 144 18.93 -50.04 -27.89
C MET A 144 18.88 -50.16 -26.37
N ASP A 145 18.50 -49.09 -25.71
CA ASP A 145 18.39 -49.02 -24.25
C ASP A 145 17.36 -47.99 -23.77
N ASP A 146 17.10 -47.90 -22.46
CA ASP A 146 16.28 -46.88 -21.80
C ASP A 146 14.88 -46.70 -22.43
N ILE A 147 14.27 -47.82 -22.86
CA ILE A 147 12.94 -47.82 -23.45
C ILE A 147 11.92 -47.49 -22.35
N SER A 148 11.18 -46.38 -22.52
CA SER A 148 10.11 -45.98 -21.61
C SER A 148 8.88 -45.51 -22.37
N PHE A 149 7.71 -45.77 -21.79
CA PHE A 149 6.42 -45.39 -22.34
C PHE A 149 5.48 -44.97 -21.21
N GLY A 150 4.99 -43.73 -21.24
CA GLY A 150 4.17 -43.20 -20.16
C GLY A 150 3.67 -41.78 -20.43
N THR A 151 2.89 -41.24 -19.50
CA THR A 151 2.40 -39.85 -19.52
C THR A 151 3.36 -38.94 -18.73
N ASP A 152 3.30 -37.63 -18.98
CA ASP A 152 3.99 -36.67 -18.11
C ASP A 152 3.39 -36.72 -16.69
N GLY A 153 4.23 -36.71 -15.66
CA GLY A 153 3.79 -36.59 -14.26
C GLY A 153 3.50 -35.14 -13.89
N ILE A 154 2.51 -34.91 -13.02
CA ILE A 154 2.22 -33.57 -12.47
C ILE A 154 3.00 -33.38 -11.17
N GLN A 155 3.69 -32.25 -11.02
CA GLN A 155 4.26 -31.79 -9.75
C GLN A 155 3.67 -30.43 -9.39
N THR A 156 3.43 -30.20 -8.10
CA THR A 156 2.91 -28.93 -7.56
C THR A 156 3.75 -28.47 -6.38
N ASP A 157 3.90 -27.16 -6.24
CA ASP A 157 4.55 -26.49 -5.09
C ASP A 157 3.63 -25.37 -4.56
N THR A 158 3.80 -24.97 -3.30
CA THR A 158 3.01 -23.91 -2.67
C THR A 158 3.89 -22.93 -1.90
N ILE A 159 3.58 -21.64 -2.00
CA ILE A 159 4.20 -20.57 -1.21
C ILE A 159 3.18 -19.92 -0.28
N THR A 160 3.58 -19.60 0.95
CA THR A 160 2.77 -18.86 1.91
C THR A 160 3.16 -17.38 1.93
N VAL A 161 2.19 -16.48 1.71
CA VAL A 161 2.38 -15.03 1.80
C VAL A 161 1.74 -14.50 3.08
N LYS A 162 2.54 -13.89 3.97
CA LYS A 162 2.04 -13.24 5.20
C LYS A 162 1.73 -11.76 4.93
N VAL A 163 0.48 -11.35 5.12
CA VAL A 163 0.05 -9.95 5.03
C VAL A 163 -0.07 -9.36 6.43
N THR A 164 0.67 -8.28 6.72
CA THR A 164 0.64 -7.56 8.02
C THR A 164 0.05 -6.16 7.85
N ASN A 165 -0.82 -5.75 8.76
CA ASN A 165 -1.33 -4.37 8.79
C ASN A 165 -0.29 -3.44 9.44
N CYS A 166 0.36 -2.61 8.62
CA CYS A 166 1.42 -1.68 9.05
C CYS A 166 0.90 -0.29 9.46
N ASN A 167 -0.42 -0.11 9.61
CA ASN A 167 -1.02 1.16 9.99
C ASN A 167 -0.86 1.41 11.49
N THR A 168 -0.35 2.58 11.86
CA THR A 168 -0.10 2.99 13.25
C THR A 168 -0.74 4.34 13.54
N VAL A 169 -1.15 4.52 14.81
CA VAL A 169 -1.67 5.76 15.36
C VAL A 169 -0.99 6.00 16.70
N THR A 170 -0.56 7.23 16.92
CA THR A 170 0.13 7.64 18.16
C THR A 170 -0.60 8.82 18.75
N ALA A 171 -1.11 8.68 19.97
CA ALA A 171 -1.70 9.76 20.75
C ALA A 171 -0.73 10.21 21.85
N THR A 172 -0.59 11.52 22.04
CA THR A 172 0.23 12.14 23.08
C THR A 172 -0.51 13.28 23.77
N ALA A 173 -0.06 13.64 24.96
CA ALA A 173 -0.60 14.71 25.78
C ALA A 173 0.54 15.52 26.39
N THR A 174 0.45 16.85 26.35
CA THR A 174 1.48 17.73 26.91
C THR A 174 0.85 18.94 27.60
N PRO A 175 1.07 19.12 28.92
CA PRO A 175 1.63 18.14 29.85
C PRO A 175 0.68 16.95 30.07
N ASN A 176 1.19 15.78 30.45
CA ASN A 176 0.37 14.61 30.78
C ASN A 176 -0.07 14.55 32.26
N THR A 177 0.29 15.55 33.05
CA THR A 177 -0.14 15.74 34.44
C THR A 177 -0.52 17.20 34.65
N VAL A 178 -1.73 17.45 35.12
CA VAL A 178 -2.27 18.81 35.34
C VAL A 178 -3.09 18.87 36.61
N CYS A 179 -3.27 20.09 37.11
CA CYS A 179 -4.27 20.37 38.12
C CYS A 179 -5.69 20.27 37.54
N THR A 180 -6.69 20.04 38.38
CA THR A 180 -8.10 20.19 38.00
C THR A 180 -8.35 21.52 37.28
N GLY A 181 -8.94 21.45 36.08
CA GLY A 181 -9.21 22.60 35.22
C GLY A 181 -7.98 23.18 34.52
N GLY A 182 -6.82 22.53 34.63
CA GLY A 182 -5.60 22.85 33.89
C GLY A 182 -5.70 22.50 32.40
N THR A 183 -4.85 23.12 31.60
CA THR A 183 -4.86 22.98 30.13
C THR A 183 -3.90 21.87 29.68
N VAL A 184 -4.37 20.98 28.82
CA VAL A 184 -3.56 19.93 28.18
C VAL A 184 -3.69 20.04 26.67
N ASN A 185 -2.57 20.06 25.96
CA ASN A 185 -2.58 19.93 24.50
C ASN A 185 -2.48 18.45 24.14
N LEU A 186 -3.50 17.92 23.45
CA LEU A 186 -3.47 16.59 22.89
C LEU A 186 -2.89 16.66 21.47
N SER A 187 -2.23 15.59 21.03
CA SER A 187 -1.77 15.44 19.64
C SER A 187 -1.92 14.00 19.21
N ALA A 188 -2.40 13.78 18.00
CA ALA A 188 -2.44 12.45 17.38
C ALA A 188 -1.87 12.50 15.97
N THR A 189 -1.07 11.49 15.64
CA THR A 189 -0.51 11.28 14.31
C THR A 189 -0.82 9.88 13.83
N ALA A 190 -0.98 9.71 12.52
CA ALA A 190 -1.15 8.42 11.88
C ALA A 190 -0.18 8.31 10.70
N ASN A 191 0.39 7.12 10.49
CA ASN A 191 1.26 6.89 9.33
C ASN A 191 0.44 6.68 8.05
N ARG A 192 1.13 6.59 6.89
CA ARG A 192 0.53 6.15 5.62
C ARG A 192 -0.73 6.93 5.21
N GLY A 193 -0.74 8.25 5.49
CA GLY A 193 -1.85 9.13 5.15
C GLY A 193 -3.12 8.90 5.96
N GLY A 194 -3.02 8.33 7.17
CA GLY A 194 -4.17 8.20 8.07
C GLY A 194 -4.68 9.57 8.55
N TYR A 195 -6.00 9.70 8.66
CA TYR A 195 -6.68 10.93 9.10
C TYR A 195 -7.24 10.74 10.50
N ILE A 196 -7.00 11.70 11.40
CA ILE A 196 -7.62 11.71 12.72
C ILE A 196 -9.08 12.12 12.58
N ILE A 197 -9.99 11.25 13.00
CA ILE A 197 -11.44 11.44 12.84
C ILE A 197 -12.04 12.06 14.08
N LYS A 198 -11.67 11.56 15.26
CA LYS A 198 -12.22 12.02 16.53
C LYS A 198 -11.36 11.63 17.73
N TRP A 199 -11.52 12.36 18.81
CA TRP A 199 -11.10 12.03 20.17
C TRP A 199 -12.30 11.63 21.02
N THR A 200 -12.12 10.66 21.91
CA THR A 200 -13.12 10.24 22.90
C THR A 200 -12.47 10.14 24.29
N PRO A 201 -13.08 10.69 25.36
CA PRO A 201 -14.33 11.46 25.34
C PRO A 201 -14.15 12.85 24.71
N ALA A 202 -15.23 13.40 24.15
CA ALA A 202 -15.25 14.76 23.58
C ALA A 202 -15.43 15.86 24.65
N THR A 203 -15.75 15.46 25.89
CA THR A 203 -15.94 16.37 27.03
C THR A 203 -14.65 17.14 27.31
N ASP A 204 -14.80 18.42 27.64
CA ASP A 204 -13.71 19.34 27.98
C ASP A 204 -12.69 19.58 26.84
N LEU A 205 -12.98 19.16 25.59
CA LEU A 205 -12.14 19.43 24.42
C LEU A 205 -12.61 20.66 23.64
N THR A 206 -11.67 21.44 23.11
CA THR A 206 -11.97 22.57 22.21
C THR A 206 -12.61 22.12 20.91
N ASN A 207 -12.10 21.05 20.29
CA ASN A 207 -12.69 20.41 19.12
C ASN A 207 -12.25 18.94 19.02
N ALA A 208 -13.14 18.01 19.37
CA ALA A 208 -12.80 16.58 19.36
C ALA A 208 -12.46 16.02 17.98
N ASN A 209 -12.73 16.72 16.87
CA ASN A 209 -12.55 16.24 15.50
C ASN A 209 -11.26 16.76 14.84
N THR A 210 -10.27 17.20 15.62
CA THR A 210 -8.96 17.64 15.11
C THR A 210 -7.84 16.77 15.64
N ALA A 211 -6.69 16.78 14.96
CA ALA A 211 -5.50 16.07 15.41
C ALA A 211 -4.90 16.66 16.71
N THR A 212 -5.11 17.94 16.96
CA THR A 212 -4.49 18.69 18.07
C THR A 212 -5.48 19.50 18.91
N PRO A 213 -6.46 18.87 19.60
CA PRO A 213 -7.36 19.60 20.47
C PRO A 213 -6.68 19.99 21.79
N THR A 214 -7.27 20.98 22.46
CA THR A 214 -6.92 21.34 23.83
C THR A 214 -7.98 20.79 24.76
N ALA A 215 -7.56 20.10 25.83
CA ALA A 215 -8.41 19.53 26.87
C ALA A 215 -8.30 20.34 28.17
N LYS A 216 -9.42 20.46 28.90
CA LYS A 216 -9.47 21.13 30.21
C LYS A 216 -10.21 20.29 31.26
N PRO A 217 -9.67 19.12 31.65
CA PRO A 217 -10.39 18.16 32.47
C PRO A 217 -10.71 18.71 33.87
N MET A 218 -11.98 18.56 34.28
CA MET A 218 -12.50 19.14 35.53
C MET A 218 -12.63 18.15 36.70
N THR A 219 -12.36 16.86 36.47
CA THR A 219 -12.48 15.82 37.53
C THR A 219 -11.11 15.29 37.91
N PRO A 220 -10.72 15.29 39.20
CA PRO A 220 -9.50 14.66 39.67
C PRO A 220 -9.46 13.15 39.35
N GLY A 221 -8.28 12.64 39.00
CA GLY A 221 -8.07 11.25 38.63
C GLY A 221 -7.41 11.08 37.25
N ALA A 222 -7.23 9.84 36.82
CA ALA A 222 -6.72 9.53 35.50
C ALA A 222 -7.83 9.63 34.46
N VAL A 223 -7.65 10.47 33.43
CA VAL A 223 -8.57 10.61 32.30
C VAL A 223 -7.87 10.10 31.04
N THR A 224 -8.47 9.12 30.37
CA THR A 224 -7.93 8.57 29.11
C THR A 224 -8.63 9.18 27.91
N TYR A 225 -7.86 9.79 27.00
CA TYR A 225 -8.32 10.26 25.71
C TYR A 225 -7.87 9.29 24.62
N SER A 226 -8.79 8.87 23.76
CA SER A 226 -8.53 7.95 22.64
C SER A 226 -8.77 8.66 21.30
N ALA A 227 -7.74 8.72 20.46
CA ALA A 227 -7.82 9.22 19.10
C ALA A 227 -8.14 8.06 18.13
N GLU A 228 -9.20 8.20 17.35
CA GLU A 228 -9.50 7.31 16.22
C GLU A 228 -8.93 7.91 14.94
N ALA A 229 -8.12 7.14 14.22
CA ALA A 229 -7.70 7.46 12.86
C ALA A 229 -8.28 6.46 11.87
N ARG A 230 -8.56 6.91 10.64
CA ARG A 230 -8.95 6.05 9.52
C ARG A 230 -8.03 6.26 8.33
N PHE A 231 -7.81 5.18 7.56
CA PHE A 231 -6.81 5.16 6.49
C PHE A 231 -7.47 5.17 5.11
N PRO A 232 -6.81 5.73 4.07
CA PRO A 232 -7.28 5.69 2.71
C PRO A 232 -7.63 4.26 2.26
N LYS A 233 -8.80 4.07 1.66
CA LYS A 233 -9.26 2.78 1.12
C LYS A 233 -9.47 2.84 -0.39
N THR A 234 -10.24 3.83 -0.85
CA THR A 234 -10.59 3.97 -2.27
C THR A 234 -10.40 5.41 -2.68
N LYS A 235 -9.55 5.65 -3.69
CA LYS A 235 -9.35 6.97 -4.28
C LYS A 235 -10.57 7.33 -5.13
N LEU A 236 -11.15 8.49 -4.89
CA LEU A 236 -12.38 8.96 -5.55
C LEU A 236 -12.11 10.07 -6.57
N PHE A 237 -10.87 10.55 -6.66
CA PHE A 237 -10.41 11.45 -7.71
C PHE A 237 -9.08 10.94 -8.26
N ALA A 238 -9.10 10.43 -9.50
CA ALA A 238 -7.94 9.76 -10.09
C ALA A 238 -6.80 10.73 -10.42
N ASN A 239 -7.12 11.87 -11.06
CA ASN A 239 -6.18 12.91 -11.48
C ASN A 239 -5.81 13.88 -10.33
N SER A 240 -5.58 13.36 -9.13
CA SER A 240 -5.33 14.17 -7.93
C SER A 240 -4.06 15.02 -8.00
N ASN A 241 -3.07 14.55 -8.76
CA ASN A 241 -1.74 15.14 -8.93
C ASN A 241 -1.59 15.80 -10.32
N PHE A 242 -2.69 15.97 -11.07
CA PHE A 242 -2.71 16.70 -12.34
C PHE A 242 -1.83 16.16 -13.49
N GLU A 243 -1.22 14.98 -13.36
CA GLU A 243 -0.38 14.38 -14.41
C GLU A 243 -1.15 13.96 -15.67
N LEU A 244 -2.48 13.90 -15.58
CA LEU A 244 -3.35 13.71 -16.75
C LEU A 244 -3.81 15.05 -17.35
N GLY A 245 -3.14 16.16 -17.02
CA GLY A 245 -3.50 17.50 -17.46
C GLY A 245 -4.85 17.95 -16.91
N ASN A 246 -5.63 18.66 -17.72
CA ASN A 246 -6.97 19.16 -17.35
C ASN A 246 -8.08 18.09 -17.39
N THR A 247 -7.72 16.81 -17.36
CA THR A 247 -8.68 15.72 -17.38
C THR A 247 -9.44 15.69 -16.05
N ASP A 248 -10.77 15.58 -16.13
CA ASP A 248 -11.63 15.46 -14.95
C ASP A 248 -11.40 16.61 -13.94
N VAL A 249 -11.23 17.85 -14.41
CA VAL A 249 -11.20 19.04 -13.55
C VAL A 249 -12.48 19.84 -13.76
N THR A 250 -13.15 20.21 -12.68
CA THR A 250 -14.35 21.06 -12.73
C THR A 250 -14.10 22.33 -11.93
N SER A 251 -14.08 23.47 -12.60
CA SER A 251 -13.76 24.78 -12.02
C SER A 251 -14.81 25.81 -12.43
N THR A 252 -14.98 26.88 -11.64
CA THR A 252 -15.69 28.09 -12.10
C THR A 252 -14.79 29.03 -12.89
N LEU A 253 -13.47 28.77 -12.89
CA LEU A 253 -12.49 29.51 -13.69
C LEU A 253 -12.48 28.94 -15.12
N THR A 254 -12.07 29.78 -16.08
CA THR A 254 -11.93 29.34 -17.48
C THR A 254 -10.59 28.64 -17.67
N PHE A 255 -10.58 27.42 -18.21
CA PHE A 255 -9.35 26.72 -18.55
C PHE A 255 -8.63 27.41 -19.72
N ASN A 256 -7.32 27.59 -19.60
CA ASN A 256 -6.45 28.07 -20.66
C ASN A 256 -5.32 27.05 -20.86
N SER A 257 -5.27 26.43 -22.04
CA SER A 257 -4.25 25.43 -22.40
C SER A 257 -2.86 26.03 -22.64
N SER A 258 -2.75 27.35 -22.66
CA SER A 258 -1.49 28.09 -22.77
C SER A 258 -1.15 28.67 -21.40
N PRO A 259 -0.50 27.89 -20.50
CA PRO A 259 -0.10 28.37 -19.17
C PRO A 259 0.74 29.64 -19.26
N GLY A 260 1.52 29.76 -20.33
CA GLY A 260 2.26 30.96 -20.71
C GLY A 260 1.43 32.20 -20.99
N SER A 261 0.10 32.22 -20.85
CA SER A 261 -0.73 33.41 -21.13
C SER A 261 -2.05 33.41 -20.34
N ILE A 262 -2.07 32.78 -19.16
CA ILE A 262 -3.26 32.79 -18.30
C ILE A 262 -3.53 34.20 -17.76
N MET A 263 -4.80 34.56 -17.65
CA MET A 263 -5.28 35.84 -17.15
C MET A 263 -6.14 35.66 -15.89
N ASN A 264 -6.48 36.78 -15.27
CA ASN A 264 -7.56 36.93 -14.30
C ASN A 264 -8.80 36.08 -14.64
N GLY A 265 -9.27 35.27 -13.69
CA GLY A 265 -10.42 34.39 -13.87
C GLY A 265 -10.12 33.07 -14.60
N GLN A 266 -8.84 32.77 -14.86
CA GLN A 266 -8.41 31.58 -15.59
C GLN A 266 -7.54 30.65 -14.74
N TYR A 267 -7.45 29.40 -15.20
CA TYR A 267 -6.52 28.41 -14.66
C TYR A 267 -5.85 27.60 -15.78
N SER A 268 -4.72 26.99 -15.45
CA SER A 268 -4.04 26.00 -16.31
C SER A 268 -3.50 24.87 -15.45
N ILE A 269 -3.17 23.75 -16.10
CA ILE A 269 -2.33 22.71 -15.55
C ILE A 269 -0.94 22.86 -16.16
N THR A 270 0.10 22.89 -15.35
CA THR A 270 1.46 23.22 -15.79
C THR A 270 2.48 22.71 -14.79
N ASN A 271 3.77 22.83 -15.13
CA ASN A 271 4.89 22.52 -14.26
C ASN A 271 5.83 23.73 -14.08
N GLY A 272 6.84 23.55 -13.22
CA GLY A 272 7.84 24.56 -12.87
C GLY A 272 8.84 24.95 -13.96
N GLU A 273 8.94 24.16 -15.04
CA GLU A 273 9.76 24.51 -16.21
C GLU A 273 9.07 25.51 -17.13
N THR A 274 7.75 25.58 -17.06
CA THR A 274 6.95 26.42 -17.94
C THR A 274 6.90 27.85 -17.43
N LYS A 275 7.35 28.79 -18.27
CA LYS A 275 7.21 30.22 -17.99
C LYS A 275 5.75 30.63 -18.21
N VAL A 276 5.05 30.93 -17.12
CA VAL A 276 3.73 31.58 -17.16
C VAL A 276 3.94 33.08 -17.44
N TYR A 277 3.41 33.62 -18.55
CA TYR A 277 3.40 35.07 -18.81
C TYR A 277 2.23 35.69 -18.06
N HIS A 278 2.47 35.96 -16.79
CA HIS A 278 1.71 36.81 -15.89
C HIS A 278 2.69 37.15 -14.74
N PRO A 279 2.49 38.19 -13.92
CA PRO A 279 3.40 38.48 -12.80
C PRO A 279 3.63 37.33 -11.79
N ALA A 280 2.88 36.23 -11.86
CA ALA A 280 3.18 34.98 -11.18
C ALA A 280 4.24 34.15 -11.92
N ARG A 281 5.50 34.27 -11.49
CA ARG A 281 6.60 33.48 -12.06
C ARG A 281 6.53 32.05 -11.54
N ASN A 282 6.11 31.13 -12.39
CA ASN A 282 6.09 29.70 -12.10
C ASN A 282 7.45 29.00 -12.27
N THR A 283 8.46 29.74 -12.75
CA THR A 283 9.78 29.18 -13.07
C THR A 283 10.54 28.76 -11.81
N GLY A 284 10.90 27.48 -11.72
CA GLY A 284 11.63 26.92 -10.57
C GLY A 284 10.74 26.56 -9.38
N VAL A 285 9.41 26.56 -9.55
CA VAL A 285 8.46 26.02 -8.58
C VAL A 285 8.40 24.50 -8.72
N THR A 286 8.67 23.77 -7.65
CA THR A 286 8.54 22.31 -7.68
C THR A 286 7.09 21.88 -7.43
N ASP A 287 6.64 20.89 -8.20
CA ASP A 287 5.41 20.17 -7.89
C ASP A 287 5.51 19.50 -6.52
N HIS A 288 4.40 19.28 -5.84
CA HIS A 288 4.42 18.69 -4.50
C HIS A 288 4.58 17.17 -4.54
N THR A 289 4.03 16.52 -5.56
CA THR A 289 3.97 15.05 -5.68
C THR A 289 5.35 14.39 -5.74
N SER A 290 6.20 14.89 -6.62
CA SER A 290 7.54 14.39 -6.95
C SER A 290 8.65 15.33 -6.48
N ASN A 291 8.31 16.55 -6.07
CA ASN A 291 9.25 17.60 -5.69
C ASN A 291 10.24 17.92 -6.83
N THR A 292 9.75 17.90 -8.07
CA THR A 292 10.52 18.24 -9.27
C THR A 292 9.93 19.46 -9.97
N SER A 293 10.66 20.07 -10.90
CA SER A 293 10.09 21.13 -11.75
C SER A 293 9.26 20.60 -12.91
N THR A 294 9.21 19.29 -13.14
CA THR A 294 8.57 18.66 -14.30
C THR A 294 7.17 18.13 -14.02
N GLY A 295 6.85 17.80 -12.76
CA GLY A 295 5.52 17.34 -12.41
C GLY A 295 4.49 18.46 -12.49
N ASN A 296 3.25 18.06 -12.74
CA ASN A 296 2.15 18.96 -13.03
C ASN A 296 1.41 19.37 -11.76
N TYR A 297 0.95 20.61 -11.73
CA TYR A 297 0.01 21.12 -10.74
C TYR A 297 -0.91 22.15 -11.39
N MET A 298 -2.00 22.48 -10.70
CA MET A 298 -2.92 23.50 -11.14
C MET A 298 -2.41 24.89 -10.72
N ILE A 299 -2.39 25.83 -11.65
CA ILE A 299 -2.22 27.26 -11.39
C ILE A 299 -3.54 27.99 -11.67
N ALA A 300 -3.95 28.88 -10.77
CA ALA A 300 -5.15 29.69 -10.92
C ALA A 300 -4.89 31.16 -10.60
N ILE A 301 -5.41 32.06 -11.44
CA ILE A 301 -5.48 33.50 -11.15
C ILE A 301 -6.93 33.83 -10.84
N VAL A 302 -7.18 34.20 -9.59
CA VAL A 302 -8.52 34.47 -9.05
C VAL A 302 -8.73 35.96 -8.90
N ASP A 303 -9.78 36.50 -9.51
CA ASP A 303 -10.18 37.90 -9.34
C ASP A 303 -10.60 38.20 -7.88
N VAL A 304 -10.27 39.40 -7.39
CA VAL A 304 -10.78 39.88 -6.10
C VAL A 304 -12.28 40.12 -6.13
N GLY A 305 -12.91 40.09 -4.95
CA GLY A 305 -14.32 40.50 -4.79
C GLY A 305 -15.36 39.43 -5.05
N ALA A 306 -14.99 38.22 -5.48
CA ALA A 306 -15.91 37.09 -5.54
C ALA A 306 -15.24 35.77 -5.21
N GLU A 307 -16.00 34.86 -4.61
CA GLU A 307 -15.57 33.48 -4.42
C GLU A 307 -15.44 32.78 -5.78
N ARG A 308 -14.41 31.94 -5.92
CA ARG A 308 -14.20 31.07 -7.09
C ARG A 308 -13.93 29.65 -6.63
N THR A 309 -14.59 28.69 -7.27
CA THR A 309 -14.25 27.28 -7.15
C THR A 309 -13.06 26.98 -8.03
N LEU A 310 -11.95 26.59 -7.40
CA LEU A 310 -10.72 26.18 -8.08
C LEU A 310 -10.92 24.79 -8.67
N LEU A 311 -11.39 23.85 -7.85
CA LEU A 311 -11.69 22.48 -8.23
C LEU A 311 -12.90 21.97 -7.45
N SER A 312 -13.80 21.24 -8.11
CA SER A 312 -14.90 20.54 -7.47
C SER A 312 -15.06 19.12 -7.99
N LYS A 313 -15.54 18.25 -7.10
CA LYS A 313 -15.84 16.85 -7.36
C LYS A 313 -17.14 16.47 -6.68
N THR A 314 -18.05 15.89 -7.44
CA THR A 314 -19.27 15.28 -6.89
C THR A 314 -19.03 13.80 -6.71
N ILE A 315 -19.05 13.34 -5.47
CA ILE A 315 -18.79 11.94 -5.11
C ILE A 315 -20.07 11.29 -4.57
N SER A 316 -20.18 9.96 -4.75
CA SER A 316 -21.22 9.17 -4.09
C SER A 316 -20.76 8.80 -2.69
N VAL A 317 -21.59 9.09 -1.69
CA VAL A 317 -21.34 8.77 -0.28
C VAL A 317 -22.38 7.77 0.24
N VAL A 318 -21.96 6.92 1.16
CA VAL A 318 -22.82 5.98 1.88
C VAL A 318 -22.92 6.43 3.33
N LYS A 319 -24.13 6.44 3.90
CA LYS A 319 -24.36 6.73 5.31
C LYS A 319 -23.41 5.93 6.19
N ASP A 320 -22.88 6.59 7.23
CA ASP A 320 -21.97 6.05 8.24
C ASP A 320 -20.58 5.62 7.71
N SER A 321 -20.30 5.83 6.43
CA SER A 321 -18.94 5.72 5.87
C SER A 321 -18.16 7.01 6.05
N SER A 322 -16.84 6.90 6.23
CA SER A 322 -15.96 8.06 6.37
C SER A 322 -15.23 8.37 5.06
N TYR A 323 -14.97 9.67 4.86
CA TYR A 323 -14.34 10.21 3.67
C TYR A 323 -13.32 11.26 4.08
N SER A 324 -12.37 11.55 3.20
CA SER A 324 -11.43 12.66 3.37
C SER A 324 -11.22 13.43 2.08
N VAL A 325 -10.81 14.67 2.27
CA VAL A 325 -10.19 15.50 1.25
C VAL A 325 -8.90 16.07 1.83
N SER A 326 -7.83 16.04 1.04
CA SER A 326 -6.62 16.79 1.34
C SER A 326 -6.04 17.40 0.07
N LEU A 327 -5.32 18.50 0.21
CA LEU A 327 -4.62 19.14 -0.88
C LEU A 327 -3.36 19.84 -0.36
N TRP A 328 -2.50 20.21 -1.29
CA TRP A 328 -1.44 21.16 -1.06
C TRP A 328 -1.72 22.43 -1.84
N ALA A 329 -1.60 23.57 -1.17
CA ALA A 329 -1.77 24.88 -1.77
C ALA A 329 -0.53 25.72 -1.54
N LEU A 330 -0.14 26.52 -2.52
CA LEU A 330 0.90 27.52 -2.36
C LEU A 330 0.47 28.88 -2.93
N SER A 331 1.19 29.90 -2.50
CA SER A 331 1.11 31.24 -3.06
C SER A 331 2.21 31.40 -4.10
N LEU A 332 1.84 31.70 -5.34
CA LEU A 332 2.81 32.00 -6.42
C LEU A 332 3.28 33.47 -6.38
N ASN A 333 2.82 34.22 -5.38
CA ASN A 333 3.26 35.58 -5.14
C ASN A 333 4.67 35.56 -4.53
N LEU A 334 5.62 36.25 -5.17
CA LEU A 334 7.04 36.21 -4.79
C LEU A 334 7.36 37.07 -3.56
N SER A 335 6.61 38.14 -3.33
CA SER A 335 6.77 38.98 -2.14
C SER A 335 5.53 39.83 -1.88
N LYS A 336 5.44 40.38 -0.67
CA LYS A 336 4.41 41.36 -0.29
C LYS A 336 4.51 42.68 -1.08
N ASN A 337 5.71 43.03 -1.54
CA ASN A 337 6.02 44.29 -2.21
C ASN A 337 6.32 44.09 -3.71
N ASP A 338 5.81 43.01 -4.30
CA ASP A 338 5.91 42.82 -5.75
C ASP A 338 5.28 44.03 -6.44
N GLN A 339 5.83 44.43 -7.60
CA GLN A 339 5.38 45.60 -8.38
C GLN A 339 3.88 45.59 -8.70
N TRP A 340 3.26 44.41 -8.58
CA TRP A 340 1.85 44.12 -8.86
C TRP A 340 1.00 43.97 -7.58
N SER A 341 1.65 43.78 -6.42
CA SER A 341 1.02 43.71 -5.09
C SER A 341 -0.26 42.87 -5.09
N PHE A 342 -0.14 41.56 -5.34
CA PHE A 342 -1.29 40.65 -5.37
C PHE A 342 -2.01 40.55 -4.02
N ALA A 343 -3.28 40.19 -4.08
CA ALA A 343 -4.06 39.90 -2.88
C ALA A 343 -3.53 38.65 -2.16
N PRO A 344 -3.72 38.53 -0.84
CA PRO A 344 -3.39 37.33 -0.10
C PRO A 344 -4.06 36.08 -0.68
N VAL A 345 -3.37 34.95 -0.59
CA VAL A 345 -3.91 33.66 -1.03
C VAL A 345 -4.60 32.98 0.15
N ASN A 346 -5.90 32.79 0.00
CA ASN A 346 -6.75 32.10 0.97
C ASN A 346 -7.36 30.89 0.26
N VAL A 347 -7.45 29.75 0.94
CA VAL A 347 -8.02 28.52 0.39
C VAL A 347 -8.95 27.90 1.41
N GLN A 348 -10.13 27.48 0.96
CA GLN A 348 -11.10 26.77 1.79
C GLN A 348 -11.51 25.44 1.17
N ILE A 349 -11.81 24.48 2.03
CA ILE A 349 -12.47 23.24 1.65
C ILE A 349 -13.95 23.39 2.02
N LYS A 350 -14.83 23.11 1.05
CA LYS A 350 -16.26 22.97 1.24
C LYS A 350 -16.71 21.54 0.98
N VAL A 351 -17.58 21.02 1.85
CA VAL A 351 -18.23 19.71 1.70
C VAL A 351 -19.73 19.92 1.79
N GLY A 352 -20.45 19.57 0.72
CA GLY A 352 -21.90 19.83 0.62
C GLY A 352 -22.27 21.31 0.70
N GLY A 353 -21.36 22.20 0.27
CA GLY A 353 -21.52 23.66 0.34
C GLY A 353 -21.05 24.32 1.65
N THR A 354 -20.82 23.54 2.71
CA THR A 354 -20.37 24.06 4.01
C THR A 354 -18.85 24.15 4.07
N VAL A 355 -18.30 25.29 4.53
CA VAL A 355 -16.86 25.43 4.80
C VAL A 355 -16.46 24.56 5.98
N VAL A 356 -15.54 23.63 5.76
CA VAL A 356 -15.06 22.68 6.79
C VAL A 356 -13.61 22.93 7.19
N LYS A 357 -12.83 23.58 6.33
CA LYS A 357 -11.44 23.97 6.59
C LYS A 357 -11.13 25.26 5.87
N SER A 358 -10.31 26.10 6.47
CA SER A 358 -9.80 27.33 5.85
C SER A 358 -8.33 27.51 6.23
N VAL A 359 -7.54 27.94 5.27
CA VAL A 359 -6.21 28.51 5.49
C VAL A 359 -6.22 29.90 4.86
N SER A 360 -5.82 30.88 5.66
CA SER A 360 -5.71 32.27 5.24
C SER A 360 -4.24 32.69 5.20
N ASP A 361 -3.95 33.69 4.37
CA ASP A 361 -2.63 34.33 4.25
C ASP A 361 -1.49 33.33 4.01
N ILE A 362 -1.67 32.43 3.02
CA ILE A 362 -0.61 31.49 2.62
C ILE A 362 0.67 32.28 2.31
N PRO A 363 1.82 31.96 2.95
CA PRO A 363 3.02 32.77 2.89
C PRO A 363 3.53 33.02 1.46
N PHE A 364 4.13 34.20 1.24
CA PHE A 364 4.80 34.57 -0.01
C PHE A 364 6.09 33.76 -0.19
N ASN A 365 5.98 32.57 -0.77
CA ASN A 365 7.12 31.75 -1.22
C ASN A 365 6.63 30.70 -2.21
N SER A 366 7.13 30.78 -3.45
CA SER A 366 6.72 29.93 -4.56
C SER A 366 7.11 28.45 -4.41
N ASN A 367 7.74 28.04 -3.31
CA ASN A 367 8.06 26.64 -2.98
C ASN A 367 7.63 26.23 -1.56
N THR A 368 6.78 27.02 -0.89
CA THR A 368 6.22 26.64 0.42
C THR A 368 4.78 26.18 0.25
N TRP A 369 4.61 24.88 0.07
CA TRP A 369 3.31 24.22 0.04
C TRP A 369 2.74 24.12 1.46
N VAL A 370 1.46 24.47 1.60
CA VAL A 370 0.69 24.35 2.85
C VAL A 370 -0.38 23.28 2.65
N ASN A 371 -0.44 22.33 3.58
CA ASN A 371 -1.43 21.27 3.54
C ASN A 371 -2.77 21.74 4.12
N LEU A 372 -3.85 21.32 3.47
CA LEU A 372 -5.19 21.37 4.03
C LEU A 372 -5.77 19.97 3.98
N ASP A 373 -6.32 19.51 5.09
CA ASP A 373 -7.01 18.24 5.19
C ASP A 373 -8.30 18.36 5.99
N TYR A 374 -9.25 17.51 5.64
CA TYR A 374 -10.48 17.32 6.38
C TYR A 374 -11.02 15.90 6.17
N ALA A 375 -11.48 15.29 7.26
CA ALA A 375 -12.17 14.00 7.23
C ALA A 375 -13.54 14.12 7.90
N TRP A 376 -14.53 13.39 7.37
CA TRP A 376 -15.88 13.38 7.91
C TRP A 376 -16.52 12.01 7.78
N THR A 377 -17.64 11.81 8.50
CA THR A 377 -18.52 10.66 8.34
C THR A 377 -19.83 11.11 7.74
N ALA A 378 -20.27 10.46 6.66
CA ALA A 378 -21.49 10.84 5.95
C ALA A 378 -22.73 10.51 6.79
N THR A 379 -23.64 11.47 6.94
CA THR A 379 -24.87 11.33 7.74
C THR A 379 -26.03 10.71 6.96
N ALA A 380 -25.92 10.67 5.63
CA ALA A 380 -26.88 10.09 4.69
C ALA A 380 -26.17 9.49 3.47
N THR A 381 -26.84 8.56 2.78
CA THR A 381 -26.40 8.02 1.49
C THR A 381 -26.89 8.95 0.38
N GLY A 382 -26.02 9.26 -0.58
CA GLY A 382 -26.37 10.15 -1.68
C GLY A 382 -25.15 10.72 -2.38
N SER A 383 -25.30 11.93 -2.93
CA SER A 383 -24.23 12.63 -3.63
C SER A 383 -23.79 13.85 -2.84
N VAL A 384 -22.48 14.06 -2.73
CA VAL A 384 -21.89 15.20 -2.02
C VAL A 384 -20.84 15.85 -2.91
N THR A 385 -20.91 17.18 -3.06
CA THR A 385 -19.87 17.95 -3.73
C THR A 385 -18.80 18.36 -2.72
N VAL A 386 -17.56 17.98 -3.02
CA VAL A 386 -16.34 18.49 -2.38
C VAL A 386 -15.79 19.59 -3.29
N ALA A 387 -15.56 20.78 -2.74
CA ALA A 387 -15.04 21.91 -3.50
C ALA A 387 -13.85 22.55 -2.77
N ILE A 388 -12.81 22.85 -3.54
CA ILE A 388 -11.70 23.70 -3.13
C ILE A 388 -11.98 25.07 -3.70
N VAL A 389 -12.08 26.07 -2.83
CA VAL A 389 -12.46 27.42 -3.22
C VAL A 389 -11.42 28.44 -2.77
N SER A 390 -11.23 29.45 -3.60
CA SER A 390 -10.63 30.71 -3.17
C SER A 390 -11.79 31.63 -2.73
N PRO A 391 -11.88 32.00 -1.44
CA PRO A 391 -12.89 32.94 -0.98
C PRO A 391 -12.64 34.33 -1.59
N ALA A 392 -13.64 35.21 -1.52
CA ALA A 392 -13.51 36.57 -2.03
C ALA A 392 -12.32 37.28 -1.36
N ALA A 393 -11.24 37.47 -2.11
CA ALA A 393 -10.06 38.17 -1.64
C ALA A 393 -10.33 39.69 -1.60
N THR A 394 -9.73 40.37 -0.61
CA THR A 394 -9.77 41.83 -0.46
C THR A 394 -8.35 42.38 -0.48
N GLY A 395 -8.12 43.45 -1.24
CA GLY A 395 -6.82 44.12 -1.32
C GLY A 395 -5.98 43.72 -2.53
N GLY A 396 -4.78 44.29 -2.63
CA GLY A 396 -3.85 44.12 -3.74
C GLY A 396 -4.13 45.03 -4.95
N GLN A 397 -3.07 45.62 -5.53
CA GLN A 397 -3.20 46.57 -6.65
C GLN A 397 -3.62 45.88 -7.96
N SER A 398 -3.19 44.63 -8.17
CA SER A 398 -3.59 43.83 -9.34
C SER A 398 -5.01 43.28 -9.30
N GLY A 399 -5.71 43.38 -8.17
CA GLY A 399 -7.08 42.83 -8.06
C GLY A 399 -7.17 41.33 -8.28
N ALA A 400 -6.11 40.56 -7.99
CA ALA A 400 -6.12 39.10 -8.09
C ALA A 400 -5.25 38.40 -7.04
N SER A 401 -5.51 37.11 -6.82
CA SER A 401 -4.65 36.17 -6.07
C SER A 401 -4.14 35.08 -7.03
N VAL A 402 -2.89 34.64 -6.87
CA VAL A 402 -2.33 33.56 -7.70
C VAL A 402 -1.97 32.34 -6.88
N ILE A 403 -2.63 31.22 -7.19
CA ILE A 403 -2.70 30.03 -6.34
C ILE A 403 -2.16 28.85 -7.11
N GLY A 404 -1.25 28.11 -6.49
CA GLY A 404 -0.87 26.76 -6.91
C GLY A 404 -1.67 25.73 -6.10
N LEU A 405 -2.22 24.71 -6.75
CA LEU A 405 -2.85 23.56 -6.11
C LEU A 405 -2.23 22.26 -6.66
N ASP A 406 -1.87 21.36 -5.76
CA ASP A 406 -1.40 20.02 -6.10
C ASP A 406 -1.94 19.00 -5.10
N ASP A 407 -1.83 17.71 -5.45
CA ASP A 407 -2.11 16.57 -4.57
C ASP A 407 -3.52 16.63 -3.94
N VAL A 408 -4.50 17.00 -4.76
CA VAL A 408 -5.93 17.09 -4.40
C VAL A 408 -6.50 15.69 -4.27
N ASN A 409 -6.33 15.10 -3.10
CA ASN A 409 -6.73 13.75 -2.80
C ASN A 409 -8.14 13.72 -2.20
N ILE A 410 -9.01 12.88 -2.75
CA ILE A 410 -10.33 12.57 -2.17
C ILE A 410 -10.42 11.07 -2.00
N TYR A 411 -10.69 10.60 -0.79
CA TYR A 411 -10.75 9.17 -0.46
C TYR A 411 -12.03 8.80 0.25
N GLN A 412 -12.54 7.59 -0.03
CA GLN A 412 -13.28 6.83 0.97
C GLN A 412 -12.25 6.24 1.95
N LEU A 413 -12.50 6.42 3.24
CA LEU A 413 -11.67 5.89 4.30
C LEU A 413 -12.16 4.50 4.73
N GLY A 414 -11.22 3.63 5.09
CA GLY A 414 -11.46 2.25 5.48
C GLY A 414 -11.29 2.01 6.97
N PHE A 415 -10.43 1.03 7.29
CA PHE A 415 -10.15 0.56 8.65
C PHE A 415 -9.85 1.71 9.60
N SER A 416 -10.34 1.60 10.83
CA SER A 416 -9.97 2.47 11.93
C SER A 416 -8.86 1.84 12.78
N LYS A 417 -8.03 2.69 13.37
CA LYS A 417 -7.11 2.36 14.46
C LYS A 417 -7.30 3.40 15.54
N THR A 418 -7.14 2.98 16.78
CA THR A 418 -7.22 3.86 17.94
C THR A 418 -5.89 3.87 18.67
N SER A 419 -5.54 5.03 19.22
CA SER A 419 -4.42 5.21 20.13
C SER A 419 -4.88 6.05 21.30
N SER A 420 -4.42 5.74 22.50
CA SER A 420 -4.91 6.39 23.71
C SER A 420 -3.77 6.97 24.53
N VAL A 421 -4.05 8.08 25.20
CA VAL A 421 -3.15 8.74 26.15
C VAL A 421 -3.90 9.04 27.44
N THR A 422 -3.24 8.81 28.57
CA THR A 422 -3.79 9.10 29.90
C THR A 422 -3.20 10.41 30.43
N VAL A 423 -4.08 11.29 30.88
CA VAL A 423 -3.76 12.53 31.60
C VAL A 423 -4.07 12.32 33.07
N ASN A 424 -3.09 12.58 33.93
CA ASN A 424 -3.28 12.54 35.38
C ASN A 424 -3.73 13.91 35.88
N VAL A 425 -4.96 14.00 36.37
CA VAL A 425 -5.53 15.21 36.93
C VAL A 425 -5.40 15.17 38.45
N THR A 426 -4.61 16.06 39.02
CA THR A 426 -4.39 16.13 40.46
C THR A 426 -5.16 17.30 41.07
N SER A 427 -5.60 17.12 42.32
CA SER A 427 -6.03 18.26 43.12
C SER A 427 -4.78 18.99 43.60
N CYS A 428 -4.45 20.12 42.97
CA CYS A 428 -3.30 20.94 43.31
C CYS A 428 -3.55 21.89 44.49
N CYS A 429 -4.57 21.63 45.31
CA CYS A 429 -4.80 22.41 46.53
C CYS A 429 -3.64 22.18 47.50
N ASN A 430 -2.79 23.19 47.68
CA ASN A 430 -1.71 23.13 48.66
C ASN A 430 -2.26 23.45 50.05
N LYS A 431 -2.01 22.55 51.01
CA LYS A 431 -2.15 22.86 52.45
C LYS A 431 -1.11 23.94 52.81
N PRO A 432 -1.44 24.96 53.62
CA PRO A 432 -0.48 25.95 54.12
C PRO A 432 0.65 25.27 54.90
N ALA A 433 1.87 25.81 54.82
CA ALA A 433 3.03 25.26 55.53
C ALA A 433 2.89 25.39 57.06
N SER A 434 2.30 26.50 57.52
CA SER A 434 1.90 26.71 58.91
C SER A 434 0.78 27.76 58.99
N VAL A 435 0.00 27.68 60.08
CA VAL A 435 -0.95 28.71 60.50
C VAL A 435 -0.48 29.22 61.87
N ASN A 436 -0.16 30.50 61.95
CA ASN A 436 0.32 31.16 63.16
C ASN A 436 -0.77 32.09 63.68
N ILE A 437 -1.16 31.97 64.95
CA ILE A 437 -2.08 32.91 65.61
C ILE A 437 -1.21 33.98 66.27
N THR A 438 -1.28 35.22 65.80
CA THR A 438 -0.30 36.27 66.13
C THR A 438 -0.74 37.20 67.25
N ASN A 439 -2.04 37.23 67.60
CA ASN A 439 -2.58 38.13 68.63
C ASN A 439 -3.34 37.39 69.73
N SER A 440 -2.74 36.37 70.35
CA SER A 440 -3.27 35.82 71.60
C SER A 440 -2.15 35.48 72.57
N THR A 441 -2.05 36.20 73.69
CA THR A 441 -1.41 35.66 74.89
C THR A 441 -2.15 34.38 75.28
N GLN A 442 -1.44 33.25 75.25
CA GLN A 442 -1.99 31.94 75.62
C GLN A 442 -1.67 31.66 77.10
N PRO A 443 -2.64 31.18 77.90
CA PRO A 443 -4.03 30.91 77.57
C PRO A 443 -4.89 32.18 77.44
N ILE A 444 -5.92 32.13 76.59
CA ILE A 444 -6.92 33.20 76.49
C ILE A 444 -7.99 32.97 77.57
N ASP A 445 -7.97 33.77 78.63
CA ASP A 445 -9.00 33.75 79.67
C ASP A 445 -10.26 34.51 79.21
N LEU A 446 -11.37 33.80 79.07
CA LEU A 446 -12.67 34.35 78.70
C LEU A 446 -13.72 34.02 79.76
N CYS A 447 -14.51 35.03 80.15
CA CYS A 447 -15.68 34.84 80.98
C CYS A 447 -16.81 34.14 80.18
N GLN A 448 -17.68 33.40 80.87
CA GLN A 448 -18.82 32.71 80.24
C GLN A 448 -19.75 33.73 79.56
N GLY A 449 -19.91 33.61 78.24
CA GLY A 449 -20.69 34.55 77.41
C GLY A 449 -19.86 35.68 76.77
N GLY A 450 -18.56 35.78 77.06
CA GLY A 450 -17.66 36.73 76.42
C GLY A 450 -17.30 36.33 74.98
N ASN A 451 -17.00 37.33 74.16
CA ASN A 451 -16.51 37.18 72.80
C ASN A 451 -15.06 37.69 72.68
N THR A 452 -14.27 37.05 71.83
CA THR A 452 -12.92 37.52 71.46
C THR A 452 -12.73 37.36 69.96
N THR A 453 -11.85 38.18 69.38
CA THR A 453 -11.43 38.05 67.99
C THR A 453 -10.05 37.40 67.95
N LEU A 454 -9.95 36.26 67.27
CA LEU A 454 -8.67 35.63 66.97
C LEU A 454 -8.14 36.16 65.64
N THR A 455 -6.90 36.63 65.61
CA THR A 455 -6.21 37.08 64.39
C THR A 455 -5.05 36.13 64.10
N GLY A 456 -4.89 35.74 62.84
CA GLY A 456 -3.87 34.78 62.43
C GLY A 456 -3.23 35.13 61.08
N ASN A 457 -1.98 34.72 60.94
CA ASN A 457 -1.22 34.78 59.71
C ASN A 457 -0.92 33.36 59.24
N TYR A 458 -0.99 33.12 57.94
CA TYR A 458 -0.50 31.88 57.35
C TYR A 458 0.80 32.16 56.58
N VAL A 459 1.69 31.18 56.53
CA VAL A 459 2.83 31.22 55.63
C VAL A 459 2.46 30.40 54.40
N ASP A 460 2.29 31.10 53.27
CA ASP A 460 2.15 30.43 51.98
C ASP A 460 3.47 29.71 51.66
N GLY A 461 3.39 28.44 51.28
CA GLY A 461 4.56 27.63 50.88
C GLY A 461 5.19 28.06 49.55
N GLY A 462 4.88 29.27 49.06
CA GLY A 462 5.49 29.89 47.89
C GLY A 462 4.92 29.43 46.54
N LYS A 463 3.67 28.96 46.47
CA LYS A 463 3.04 28.57 45.18
C LYS A 463 1.62 29.13 45.06
N THR A 464 1.31 29.69 43.90
CA THR A 464 0.03 30.32 43.56
C THR A 464 -1.18 29.45 43.92
N ILE A 465 -2.08 30.01 44.73
CA ILE A 465 -3.35 29.40 45.16
C ILE A 465 -4.26 29.23 43.94
N ALA A 466 -4.79 28.03 43.70
CA ALA A 466 -5.71 27.75 42.61
C ALA A 466 -7.04 28.52 42.78
N ASN A 467 -7.67 28.89 41.65
CA ASN A 467 -8.82 29.79 41.48
C ASN A 467 -10.15 29.45 42.21
N GLY A 468 -10.14 28.61 43.25
CA GLY A 468 -11.23 28.44 44.19
C GLY A 468 -10.72 28.80 45.57
N GLY A 469 -11.09 29.98 46.08
CA GLY A 469 -10.58 30.51 47.34
C GLY A 469 -10.57 29.47 48.46
N MET A 470 -9.46 29.43 49.22
CA MET A 470 -9.39 28.65 50.45
C MET A 470 -10.29 29.32 51.50
N PHE A 471 -11.05 28.52 52.24
CA PHE A 471 -11.80 28.98 53.41
C PHE A 471 -11.29 28.27 54.66
N TYR A 472 -11.09 28.99 55.76
CA TYR A 472 -10.83 28.38 57.06
C TYR A 472 -12.11 28.28 57.87
N VAL A 473 -12.21 27.21 58.66
CA VAL A 473 -13.30 26.96 59.61
C VAL A 473 -12.69 26.83 61.01
N TRP A 474 -13.04 27.76 61.90
CA TRP A 474 -12.69 27.65 63.32
C TRP A 474 -13.78 26.84 64.04
N TYR A 475 -13.36 25.83 64.82
CA TYR A 475 -14.28 25.06 65.65
C TYR A 475 -13.60 24.67 66.98
N LYS A 476 -14.42 24.46 68.01
CA LYS A 476 -13.95 24.05 69.34
C LYS A 476 -13.39 22.62 69.29
N GLN A 477 -12.20 22.39 69.83
CA GLN A 477 -11.60 21.06 69.92
C GLN A 477 -12.56 20.09 70.64
N GLY A 478 -12.83 18.94 70.04
CA GLY A 478 -13.81 17.97 70.54
C GLY A 478 -15.26 18.20 70.06
N SER A 479 -15.53 19.21 69.23
CA SER A 479 -16.83 19.43 68.57
C SER A 479 -16.73 19.14 67.07
N ALA A 480 -17.84 18.69 66.45
CA ALA A 480 -17.92 18.62 64.99
C ALA A 480 -17.97 20.04 64.41
N PRO A 481 -17.28 20.35 63.30
CA PRO A 481 -17.40 21.64 62.64
C PRO A 481 -18.86 21.89 62.24
N SER A 482 -19.47 22.98 62.71
CA SER A 482 -20.88 23.29 62.39
C SER A 482 -21.00 23.84 60.97
N SER A 483 -22.15 23.60 60.33
CA SER A 483 -22.52 24.18 59.02
C SER A 483 -22.76 25.70 59.06
N THR A 484 -22.59 26.34 60.21
CA THR A 484 -22.79 27.78 60.47
C THR A 484 -21.50 28.52 60.81
N ALA A 485 -20.33 27.88 60.66
CA ALA A 485 -19.07 28.57 60.86
C ALA A 485 -18.91 29.73 59.86
N SER A 486 -18.53 30.91 60.37
CA SER A 486 -18.27 32.09 59.55
C SER A 486 -17.07 31.82 58.63
N TYR A 487 -17.30 31.86 57.31
CA TYR A 487 -16.26 31.68 56.31
C TYR A 487 -15.61 33.04 56.00
N THR A 488 -14.32 33.19 56.29
CA THR A 488 -13.56 34.35 55.81
C THR A 488 -12.89 33.99 54.49
N ALA A 489 -13.28 34.67 53.41
CA ALA A 489 -12.62 34.55 52.11
C ALA A 489 -11.27 35.26 52.16
N ILE A 490 -10.19 34.60 51.73
CA ILE A 490 -8.86 35.20 51.66
C ILE A 490 -8.48 35.38 50.19
N SER A 491 -8.23 36.62 49.79
CA SER A 491 -7.65 36.96 48.48
C SER A 491 -6.31 37.66 48.69
N GLY A 492 -5.22 37.06 48.21
CA GLY A 492 -3.87 37.64 48.24
C GLY A 492 -3.15 37.53 49.59
N THR A 493 -1.89 37.98 49.63
CA THR A 493 -1.08 38.07 50.85
C THR A 493 -1.74 39.05 51.82
N GLY A 494 -2.47 38.54 52.80
CA GLY A 494 -3.21 39.35 53.76
C GLY A 494 -3.43 38.62 55.08
N THR A 495 -3.37 39.40 56.16
CA THR A 495 -3.73 39.10 57.54
C THR A 495 -5.21 38.69 57.62
N VAL A 496 -5.55 37.65 58.41
CA VAL A 496 -6.92 37.20 58.68
C VAL A 496 -7.34 37.56 60.09
#